data_AF-A0A1T0CHN4-F1
#
_entry.id   AF-A0A1T0CHN4-F1
#
_cell.length_a   1.000
_cell.length_b   1.000
_cell.length_c   1.000
_cell.angle_alpha   90.00
_cell.angle_beta   90.00
_cell.angle_gamma   90.00
#
_symmetry.space_group_name_H-M   'P 1'
#
loop_
_entity.id
_entity.type
_entity.pdbx_description
1 polymer ?
#
loop_
_entity_poly.entity_id
_entity_poly.type
_entity_poly.pdbx_seq_one_letter_code
_entity_poly.pdbx_strand_id
1 'polypeptide(L)'
;MNAIITTTNKTATTDETVSKHASELGHDLLSLLLIPQIPWQVHNCKVTERICHQHGTLPFLYHYDRLDDEQKQQYPLTPALLSQFNQPMTADDAKQLLANTHGIHDDISDINSGDISHMFNIVNPWFVRVAGSAVLYQPELLLALRLHWQSSTQPLQPIYCQEQDTALRLAIDGWSLYGRVDVLYQGNLPLSLNMTSGEGDTLSHLIPKSGAYQLLPTHYAISLLTELNENLNALFMLDNAIKTNVL
;
A
#
# COMPACT_ATOMS: atom_id res chain seq x y z
N MET A 1 -42.54 -44.69 29.49
CA MET A 1 -42.60 -44.45 28.03
C MET A 1 -42.80 -42.96 27.79
N ASN A 2 -41.76 -42.35 27.22
CA ASN A 2 -41.65 -41.14 26.40
C ASN A 2 -42.64 -39.97 26.55
N ALA A 3 -42.11 -38.78 26.82
CA ALA A 3 -41.98 -37.74 25.80
C ALA A 3 -40.98 -36.66 26.27
N ILE A 4 -39.86 -36.50 25.56
CA ILE A 4 -39.05 -35.27 25.59
C ILE A 4 -39.22 -34.65 24.21
N ILE A 5 -39.77 -33.43 24.20
CA ILE A 5 -39.86 -32.58 23.02
C ILE A 5 -38.47 -32.00 22.80
N THR A 6 -37.79 -32.46 21.75
CA THR A 6 -36.56 -31.81 21.26
C THR A 6 -36.95 -30.72 20.28
N THR A 7 -36.92 -29.48 20.73
CA THR A 7 -36.95 -28.32 19.84
C THR A 7 -35.59 -28.21 19.17
N THR A 8 -35.50 -28.64 17.92
CA THR A 8 -34.35 -28.35 17.04
C THR A 8 -34.29 -26.87 16.75
N ASN A 9 -33.35 -26.16 17.38
CA ASN A 9 -32.91 -24.83 16.95
C ASN A 9 -32.28 -24.97 15.55
N LYS A 10 -32.98 -24.41 14.55
CA LYS A 10 -32.49 -24.26 13.20
C LYS A 10 -31.42 -23.17 13.23
N THR A 11 -30.16 -23.54 13.03
CA THR A 11 -29.05 -22.62 12.79
C THR A 11 -29.39 -21.79 11.54
N ALA A 12 -29.62 -20.49 11.72
CA ALA A 12 -29.68 -19.54 10.62
C ALA A 12 -28.32 -19.55 9.93
N THR A 13 -28.30 -19.95 8.66
CA THR A 13 -27.11 -19.99 7.80
C THR A 13 -26.68 -18.58 7.42
N THR A 14 -25.37 -18.38 7.23
CA THR A 14 -24.73 -17.12 6.81
C THR A 14 -25.43 -16.40 5.65
N ASP A 15 -26.08 -17.16 4.75
CA ASP A 15 -26.92 -16.67 3.65
C ASP A 15 -28.06 -15.74 4.09
N GLU A 16 -28.78 -16.07 5.16
CA GLU A 16 -29.89 -15.24 5.65
C GLU A 16 -29.37 -13.94 6.28
N THR A 17 -28.15 -13.96 6.82
CA THR A 17 -27.55 -12.81 7.50
C THR A 17 -27.03 -11.77 6.49
N VAL A 18 -26.35 -12.22 5.43
CA VAL A 18 -25.85 -11.34 4.36
C VAL A 18 -27.01 -10.73 3.57
N SER A 19 -28.01 -11.53 3.20
CA SER A 19 -29.20 -11.04 2.49
C SER A 19 -29.99 -10.04 3.34
N LYS A 20 -30.08 -10.26 4.66
CA LYS A 20 -30.76 -9.36 5.58
C LYS A 20 -30.01 -8.04 5.75
N HIS A 21 -28.69 -8.06 5.96
CA HIS A 21 -27.88 -6.85 6.06
C HIS A 21 -27.89 -6.02 4.76
N ALA A 22 -27.80 -6.67 3.60
CA ALA A 22 -27.90 -5.98 2.31
C ALA A 22 -29.28 -5.35 2.06
N SER A 23 -30.34 -5.94 2.64
CA SER A 23 -31.70 -5.40 2.55
C SER A 23 -31.99 -4.25 3.54
N GLU A 24 -31.32 -4.23 4.70
CA GLU A 24 -31.53 -3.24 5.77
C GLU A 24 -30.77 -1.93 5.56
N LEU A 25 -29.56 -1.98 4.96
CA LEU A 25 -28.73 -0.79 4.72
C LEU A 25 -29.04 -0.07 3.40
N GLY A 26 -29.91 -0.63 2.56
CA GLY A 26 -29.89 -0.33 1.14
C GLY A 26 -28.62 -0.86 0.48
N HIS A 27 -28.66 -1.10 -0.82
CA HIS A 27 -27.50 -1.58 -1.56
C HIS A 27 -26.51 -0.43 -1.82
N ASP A 28 -25.94 0.16 -0.76
CA ASP A 28 -24.84 1.11 -0.88
C ASP A 28 -23.49 0.37 -0.94
N LEU A 29 -22.77 0.55 -2.04
CA LEU A 29 -21.53 -0.16 -2.32
C LEU A 29 -20.45 0.08 -1.24
N LEU A 30 -20.27 1.32 -0.78
CA LEU A 30 -19.25 1.62 0.23
C LEU A 30 -19.59 0.92 1.55
N SER A 31 -20.84 1.06 2.00
CA SER A 31 -21.32 0.38 3.20
C SER A 31 -21.11 -1.14 3.12
N LEU A 32 -21.43 -1.76 1.97
CA LEU A 32 -21.23 -3.19 1.75
C LEU A 32 -19.76 -3.64 1.83
N LEU A 33 -18.81 -2.79 1.42
CA LEU A 33 -17.37 -3.08 1.48
C LEU A 33 -16.81 -2.97 2.90
N LEU A 34 -17.40 -2.12 3.74
CA LEU A 34 -16.92 -1.85 5.09
C LEU A 34 -17.58 -2.71 6.17
N ILE A 35 -18.67 -3.43 5.85
CA ILE A 35 -19.32 -4.36 6.79
C ILE A 35 -18.45 -5.62 6.97
N PRO A 36 -17.90 -5.87 8.17
CA PRO A 36 -17.01 -7.01 8.40
C PRO A 36 -17.68 -8.37 8.23
N GLN A 37 -19.01 -8.43 8.34
CA GLN A 37 -19.79 -9.67 8.23
C GLN A 37 -20.04 -10.09 6.78
N ILE A 38 -19.79 -9.22 5.78
CA ILE A 38 -19.95 -9.57 4.38
C ILE A 38 -18.64 -10.23 3.90
N PRO A 39 -18.65 -11.52 3.54
CA PRO A 39 -17.44 -12.25 3.20
C PRO A 39 -17.02 -11.92 1.76
N TRP A 40 -16.26 -10.84 1.59
CA TRP A 40 -15.62 -10.52 0.32
C TRP A 40 -14.46 -11.47 0.03
N GLN A 41 -14.35 -11.91 -1.22
CA GLN A 41 -13.28 -12.79 -1.68
C GLN A 41 -12.39 -12.08 -2.70
N VAL A 42 -11.10 -12.42 -2.70
CA VAL A 42 -10.18 -11.99 -3.77
C VAL A 42 -10.21 -13.03 -4.87
N HIS A 43 -10.84 -12.71 -5.99
CA HIS A 43 -10.89 -13.59 -7.16
C HIS A 43 -9.54 -13.64 -7.88
N ASN A 44 -8.85 -12.50 -7.97
CA ASN A 44 -7.56 -12.39 -8.62
C ASN A 44 -6.75 -11.26 -7.98
N CYS A 45 -5.44 -11.44 -7.82
CA CYS A 45 -4.51 -10.38 -7.46
C CYS A 45 -3.28 -10.51 -8.36
N LYS A 46 -2.93 -9.44 -9.06
CA LYS A 46 -1.85 -9.43 -10.04
C LYS A 46 -0.90 -8.28 -9.77
N VAL A 47 0.39 -8.58 -9.70
CA VAL A 47 1.47 -7.59 -9.78
C VAL A 47 1.65 -7.19 -11.24
N THR A 48 1.53 -5.91 -11.53
CA THR A 48 1.72 -5.36 -12.89
C THR A 48 3.05 -4.63 -13.04
N GLU A 49 3.62 -4.17 -11.93
CA GLU A 49 4.90 -3.48 -11.88
C GLU A 49 5.66 -3.94 -10.63
N ARG A 50 6.93 -4.31 -10.80
CA ARG A 50 7.85 -4.67 -9.69
C ARG A 50 9.25 -4.18 -10.03
N ILE A 51 9.64 -3.07 -9.41
CA ILE A 51 10.97 -2.48 -9.49
C ILE A 51 11.58 -2.56 -8.09
N CYS A 52 12.81 -3.08 -8.02
CA CYS A 52 13.56 -3.19 -6.77
C CYS A 52 15.05 -3.30 -7.10
N HIS A 53 15.80 -2.20 -6.97
CA HIS A 53 17.23 -2.15 -7.27
C HIS A 53 17.95 -1.12 -6.40
N GLN A 54 19.28 -1.18 -6.34
CA GLN A 54 20.10 -0.19 -5.64
C GLN A 54 20.69 0.88 -6.56
N HIS A 55 20.38 0.83 -7.86
CA HIS A 55 20.85 1.83 -8.82
C HIS A 55 20.08 3.14 -8.66
N GLY A 56 20.67 4.16 -8.04
CA GLY A 56 20.06 5.47 -7.97
C GLY A 56 20.85 6.42 -7.09
N THR A 57 20.51 7.70 -7.22
CA THR A 57 21.12 8.78 -6.45
C THR A 57 20.04 9.48 -5.64
N LEU A 58 20.38 9.87 -4.42
CA LEU A 58 19.55 10.74 -3.58
C LEU A 58 20.35 11.99 -3.21
N PRO A 59 19.67 13.09 -2.85
CA PRO A 59 20.36 14.23 -2.29
C PRO A 59 21.20 13.82 -1.07
N PHE A 60 22.40 14.41 -0.92
CA PHE A 60 23.31 14.13 0.19
C PHE A 60 22.61 14.07 1.56
N LEU A 61 21.67 15.01 1.80
CA LEU A 61 20.89 15.05 3.04
C LEU A 61 20.27 13.70 3.40
N TYR A 62 19.68 13.00 2.44
CA TYR A 62 18.99 11.73 2.69
C TYR A 62 19.95 10.65 3.20
N HIS A 63 21.21 10.69 2.78
CA HIS A 63 22.26 9.80 3.26
C HIS A 63 22.74 10.23 4.64
N TYR A 64 22.96 11.54 4.85
CA TYR A 64 23.40 12.08 6.14
C TYR A 64 22.39 11.81 7.27
N ASP A 65 21.10 11.91 6.98
CA ASP A 65 20.03 11.65 7.95
C ASP A 65 20.04 10.21 8.49
N ARG A 66 20.70 9.27 7.79
CA ARG A 66 20.84 7.87 8.21
C ARG A 66 21.92 7.62 9.25
N LEU A 67 22.83 8.57 9.44
CA LEU A 67 23.80 8.50 10.52
C LEU A 67 23.08 8.57 11.87
N ASP A 68 23.57 7.81 12.84
CA ASP A 68 23.11 7.94 14.22
C ASP A 68 23.57 9.26 14.85
N ASP A 69 23.03 9.59 16.03
CA ASP A 69 23.30 10.86 16.68
C ASP A 69 24.78 11.00 17.12
N GLU A 70 25.46 9.90 17.42
CA GLU A 70 26.88 9.90 17.76
C GLU A 70 27.73 10.24 16.54
N GLN A 71 27.46 9.62 15.38
CA GLN A 71 28.10 9.93 14.11
C GLN A 71 27.79 11.36 13.65
N LYS A 72 26.57 11.86 13.84
CA LYS A 72 26.23 13.27 13.52
C LYS A 72 26.96 14.26 14.41
N GLN A 73 27.20 13.93 15.69
CA GLN A 73 28.00 14.75 16.59
C GLN A 73 29.49 14.73 16.22
N GLN A 74 30.01 13.55 15.85
CA GLN A 74 31.41 13.39 15.45
C GLN A 74 31.69 14.03 14.08
N TYR A 75 30.72 13.99 13.16
CA TYR A 75 30.81 14.49 11.79
C TYR A 75 29.68 15.49 11.50
N PRO A 76 29.71 16.68 12.12
CA PRO A 76 28.64 17.66 11.99
C PRO A 76 28.60 18.29 10.60
N LEU A 77 27.41 18.71 10.18
CA LEU A 77 27.21 19.46 8.93
C LEU A 77 28.04 20.75 8.92
N THR A 78 29.10 20.77 8.11
CA THR A 78 29.92 21.96 7.87
C THR A 78 29.30 22.84 6.77
N PRO A 79 29.69 24.12 6.64
CA PRO A 79 29.25 24.96 5.52
C PRO A 79 29.54 24.33 4.14
N ALA A 80 30.62 23.58 4.01
CA ALA A 80 30.95 22.85 2.78
C ALA A 80 29.94 21.73 2.49
N LEU A 81 29.59 20.92 3.50
CA LEU A 81 28.56 19.88 3.36
C LEU A 81 27.17 20.48 3.10
N LEU A 82 26.83 21.58 3.77
CA LEU A 82 25.57 22.30 3.56
C LEU A 82 25.42 22.81 2.12
N SER A 83 26.52 23.17 1.45
CA SER A 83 26.47 23.56 0.03
C SER A 83 26.12 22.40 -0.91
N GLN A 84 26.31 21.15 -0.46
CA GLN A 84 26.05 19.93 -1.23
C GLN A 84 24.73 19.24 -0.83
N PHE A 85 23.92 19.85 0.04
CA PHE A 85 22.72 19.23 0.63
C PHE A 85 21.78 18.56 -0.38
N ASN A 86 21.54 19.26 -1.49
CA ASN A 86 20.62 18.85 -2.54
C ASN A 86 21.33 18.10 -3.69
N GLN A 87 22.65 17.93 -3.62
CA GLN A 87 23.43 17.31 -4.68
C GLN A 87 23.10 15.81 -4.75
N PRO A 88 22.63 15.29 -5.90
CA PRO A 88 22.37 13.87 -6.06
C PRO A 88 23.67 13.08 -6.05
N MET A 89 23.75 12.05 -5.20
CA MET A 89 24.90 11.16 -5.10
C MET A 89 24.51 9.76 -4.60
N THR A 90 25.40 8.78 -4.77
CA THR A 90 25.22 7.44 -4.18
C THR A 90 25.52 7.46 -2.67
N ALA A 91 25.20 6.38 -1.95
CA ALA A 91 25.57 6.32 -0.53
C ALA A 91 27.10 6.31 -0.36
N ASP A 92 27.82 5.63 -1.25
CA ASP A 92 29.28 5.54 -1.19
C ASP A 92 29.94 6.89 -1.51
N ASP A 93 29.41 7.66 -2.46
CA ASP A 93 29.85 9.04 -2.70
C ASP A 93 29.60 9.94 -1.48
N ALA A 94 28.47 9.77 -0.79
CA ALA A 94 28.15 10.52 0.43
C ALA A 94 29.13 10.20 1.57
N LYS A 95 29.52 8.92 1.72
CA LYS A 95 30.58 8.50 2.66
C LYS A 95 31.92 9.15 2.34
N GLN A 96 32.30 9.16 1.07
CA GLN A 96 33.54 9.80 0.62
C GLN A 96 33.51 11.31 0.87
N LEU A 97 32.39 11.98 0.58
CA LEU A 97 32.23 13.41 0.84
C LEU A 97 32.39 13.74 2.33
N LEU A 98 31.78 12.94 3.20
CA LEU A 98 31.92 13.08 4.65
C LEU A 98 33.38 12.86 5.10
N ALA A 99 34.01 11.77 4.65
CA ALA A 99 35.41 11.48 4.99
C ALA A 99 36.34 12.63 4.59
N ASN A 100 36.25 13.06 3.32
CA ASN A 100 37.09 14.13 2.77
C ASN A 100 36.88 15.46 3.52
N THR A 101 35.63 15.80 3.84
CA THR A 101 35.33 17.10 4.49
C THR A 101 35.82 17.16 5.93
N HIS A 102 35.84 16.02 6.64
CA HIS A 102 36.34 15.94 8.01
C HIS A 102 37.83 15.58 8.09
N GLY A 103 38.56 15.62 6.97
CA GLY A 103 39.99 15.34 6.93
C GLY A 103 40.34 13.89 7.27
N ILE A 104 39.37 12.98 7.09
CA ILE A 104 39.58 11.55 7.22
C ILE A 104 40.16 11.08 5.90
N HIS A 105 41.46 11.24 5.79
CA HIS A 105 42.23 10.59 4.75
C HIS A 105 42.49 9.17 5.22
N ASP A 106 42.29 8.20 4.33
CA ASP A 106 42.82 6.86 4.51
C ASP A 106 44.26 7.00 5.05
N ASP A 107 44.57 6.38 6.18
CA ASP A 107 45.97 6.18 6.55
C ASP A 107 46.48 5.09 5.60
N ILE A 108 46.82 5.52 4.36
CA ILE A 108 47.18 4.71 3.20
C ILE A 108 48.52 4.01 3.49
N SER A 109 48.48 2.98 4.33
CA SER A 109 49.55 1.99 4.47
C SER A 109 49.09 0.59 4.06
N ASP A 110 47.78 0.35 3.97
CA ASP A 110 47.18 -0.86 3.39
C ASP A 110 46.40 -0.54 2.11
N ILE A 111 47.16 -0.32 1.03
CA ILE A 111 46.75 -0.10 -0.37
C ILE A 111 45.84 -1.17 -0.99
N ASN A 112 45.38 -2.15 -0.22
CA ASN A 112 44.45 -3.19 -0.66
C ASN A 112 43.07 -3.13 0.02
N SER A 113 42.80 -2.15 0.89
CA SER A 113 41.49 -2.03 1.56
C SER A 113 41.06 -0.58 1.80
N GLY A 114 41.09 0.28 0.77
CA GLY A 114 40.53 1.66 0.78
C GLY A 114 39.01 1.69 0.99
N ASP A 115 38.56 1.07 2.07
CA ASP A 115 37.19 0.71 2.37
C ASP A 115 36.71 1.50 3.59
N ILE A 116 36.41 2.77 3.36
CA ILE A 116 35.70 3.62 4.34
C ILE A 116 34.23 3.19 4.54
N SER A 117 33.77 2.12 3.86
CA SER A 117 32.37 1.69 3.91
C SER A 117 31.91 1.27 5.30
N HIS A 118 32.84 0.90 6.18
CA HIS A 118 32.56 0.51 7.56
C HIS A 118 32.47 1.68 8.55
N MET A 119 32.97 2.87 8.19
CA MET A 119 33.07 4.00 9.11
C MET A 119 31.74 4.73 9.28
N PHE A 120 31.00 4.86 8.18
CA PHE A 120 29.67 5.46 8.15
C PHE A 120 28.64 4.36 7.91
N ASN A 121 27.66 4.24 8.80
CA ASN A 121 26.63 3.21 8.71
C ASN A 121 25.52 3.62 7.71
N ILE A 122 25.92 4.02 6.50
CA ILE A 122 25.02 4.39 5.42
C ILE A 122 24.96 3.23 4.43
N VAL A 123 23.83 2.52 4.42
CA VAL A 123 23.59 1.44 3.45
C VAL A 123 23.12 2.02 2.11
N ASN A 124 23.42 1.33 1.00
CA ASN A 124 22.86 1.68 -0.30
C ASN A 124 21.33 1.44 -0.28
N PRO A 125 20.50 2.47 -0.54
CA PRO A 125 19.06 2.31 -0.48
C PRO A 125 18.55 1.44 -1.63
N TRP A 126 17.55 0.63 -1.35
CA TRP A 126 16.72 -0.02 -2.35
C TRP A 126 15.68 0.97 -2.86
N PHE A 127 15.66 1.22 -4.16
CA PHE A 127 14.60 1.94 -4.85
C PHE A 127 13.52 0.95 -5.23
N VAL A 128 12.38 1.04 -4.56
CA VAL A 128 11.28 0.08 -4.67
C VAL A 128 10.03 0.75 -5.23
N ARG A 129 9.40 0.07 -6.19
CA ARG A 129 8.03 0.36 -6.63
C ARG A 129 7.34 -0.95 -6.98
N VAL A 130 6.21 -1.19 -6.34
CA VAL A 130 5.37 -2.34 -6.65
C VAL A 130 3.94 -1.85 -6.85
N ALA A 131 3.31 -2.26 -7.93
CA ALA A 131 1.93 -1.92 -8.20
C ALA A 131 1.20 -3.07 -8.88
N GLY A 132 -0.11 -3.08 -8.75
CA GLY A 132 -0.94 -4.15 -9.27
C GLY A 132 -2.42 -3.82 -9.29
N SER A 133 -3.19 -4.88 -9.50
CA SER A 133 -4.64 -4.86 -9.46
C SER A 133 -5.17 -6.08 -8.74
N ALA A 134 -6.25 -5.93 -8.00
CA ALA A 134 -7.00 -7.01 -7.38
C ALA A 134 -8.47 -6.95 -7.80
N VAL A 135 -9.10 -8.13 -7.89
CA VAL A 135 -10.53 -8.27 -8.11
C VAL A 135 -11.16 -8.78 -6.82
N LEU A 136 -11.92 -7.93 -6.16
CA LEU A 136 -12.84 -8.31 -5.11
C LEU A 136 -14.13 -8.84 -5.72
N TYR A 137 -14.69 -9.88 -5.13
CA TYR A 137 -15.92 -10.49 -5.57
C TYR A 137 -16.79 -10.91 -4.38
N GLN A 138 -18.08 -10.65 -4.51
CA GLN A 138 -19.11 -11.11 -3.61
C GLN A 138 -20.17 -11.89 -4.41
N PRO A 139 -20.22 -13.23 -4.29
CA PRO A 139 -21.12 -14.07 -5.08
C PRO A 139 -22.61 -13.84 -4.82
N GLU A 140 -23.02 -13.71 -3.55
CA GLU A 140 -24.42 -13.51 -3.20
C GLU A 140 -24.97 -12.18 -3.73
N LEU A 141 -24.10 -11.16 -3.82
CA LEU A 141 -24.45 -9.86 -4.40
C LEU A 141 -24.31 -9.81 -5.92
N LEU A 142 -23.73 -10.85 -6.55
CA LEU A 142 -23.36 -10.86 -7.97
C LEU A 142 -22.53 -9.62 -8.35
N LEU A 143 -21.57 -9.27 -7.51
CA LEU A 143 -20.82 -8.02 -7.55
C LEU A 143 -19.32 -8.28 -7.55
N ALA A 144 -18.60 -7.70 -8.50
CA ALA A 144 -17.14 -7.69 -8.52
C ALA A 144 -16.61 -6.26 -8.66
N LEU A 145 -15.52 -5.96 -7.95
CA LEU A 145 -14.77 -4.72 -8.08
C LEU A 145 -13.35 -5.03 -8.49
N ARG A 146 -12.86 -4.37 -9.52
CA ARG A 146 -11.43 -4.30 -9.80
C ARG A 146 -10.89 -3.02 -9.20
N LEU A 147 -9.89 -3.20 -8.35
CA LEU A 147 -9.18 -2.15 -7.64
C LEU A 147 -7.71 -2.19 -8.03
N HIS A 148 -7.05 -1.04 -8.01
CA HIS A 148 -5.62 -0.93 -8.25
C HIS A 148 -4.91 -0.52 -6.96
N TRP A 149 -3.72 -1.07 -6.75
CA TRP A 149 -2.92 -0.86 -5.54
C TRP A 149 -1.47 -0.56 -5.90
N GLN A 150 -0.80 0.19 -5.03
CA GLN A 150 0.62 0.54 -5.17
C GLN A 150 1.31 0.62 -3.80
N SER A 151 2.62 0.33 -3.77
CA SER A 151 3.46 0.43 -2.58
C SER A 151 3.71 1.88 -2.15
N SER A 152 3.73 2.82 -3.11
CA SER A 152 3.96 4.23 -2.85
C SER A 152 3.35 5.11 -3.94
N THR A 153 3.00 6.35 -3.59
CA THR A 153 2.62 7.40 -4.54
C THR A 153 3.83 7.97 -5.29
N GLN A 154 5.04 7.74 -4.78
CA GLN A 154 6.27 8.13 -5.46
C GLN A 154 6.63 7.14 -6.58
N PRO A 155 7.31 7.60 -7.65
CA PRO A 155 7.78 6.69 -8.72
C PRO A 155 8.80 5.66 -8.24
N LEU A 156 9.63 5.98 -7.26
CA LEU A 156 10.54 5.04 -6.61
C LEU A 156 10.69 5.46 -5.16
N GLN A 157 10.38 4.57 -4.22
CA GLN A 157 10.56 4.81 -2.80
C GLN A 157 11.96 4.32 -2.38
N PRO A 158 12.81 5.17 -1.81
CA PRO A 158 14.09 4.73 -1.26
C PRO A 158 13.91 4.09 0.11
N ILE A 159 14.44 2.88 0.28
CA ILE A 159 14.37 2.10 1.52
C ILE A 159 15.77 1.67 1.91
N TYR A 160 16.24 2.18 3.05
CA TYR A 160 17.56 1.86 3.60
C TYR A 160 17.47 0.58 4.42
N CYS A 161 17.88 -0.54 3.84
CA CYS A 161 18.06 -1.82 4.51
C CYS A 161 19.09 -2.67 3.76
N GLN A 162 19.55 -3.75 4.40
CA GLN A 162 20.56 -4.64 3.82
C GLN A 162 19.97 -5.53 2.71
N GLU A 163 18.83 -6.15 2.98
CA GLU A 163 18.30 -7.23 2.14
C GLU A 163 17.16 -6.76 1.24
N GLN A 164 17.16 -7.25 -0.01
CA GLN A 164 16.12 -6.96 -1.00
C GLN A 164 14.73 -7.36 -0.53
N ASP A 165 14.59 -8.54 0.09
CA ASP A 165 13.30 -9.04 0.57
C ASP A 165 12.76 -8.18 1.72
N THR A 166 13.65 -7.69 2.59
CA THR A 166 13.30 -6.73 3.63
C THR A 166 12.82 -5.41 3.01
N ALA A 167 13.48 -4.92 1.94
CA ALA A 167 13.04 -3.71 1.23
C ALA A 167 11.63 -3.87 0.63
N LEU A 168 11.35 -5.01 0.00
CA LEU A 168 10.04 -5.31 -0.58
C LEU A 168 8.94 -5.40 0.49
N ARG A 169 9.24 -6.05 1.63
CA ARG A 169 8.32 -6.11 2.77
C ARG A 169 7.99 -4.73 3.31
N LEU A 170 9.01 -3.90 3.54
CA LEU A 170 8.82 -2.52 4.03
C LEU A 170 8.06 -1.65 3.02
N ALA A 171 8.31 -1.81 1.72
CA ALA A 171 7.61 -1.07 0.69
C ALA A 171 6.12 -1.42 0.65
N ILE A 172 5.78 -2.70 0.75
CA ILE A 172 4.39 -3.15 0.61
C ILE A 172 3.58 -3.01 1.90
N ASP A 173 4.22 -2.84 3.07
CA ASP A 173 3.49 -2.71 4.34
C ASP A 173 2.58 -1.46 4.39
N GLY A 174 2.99 -0.39 3.69
CA GLY A 174 2.23 0.85 3.55
C GLY A 174 1.48 0.99 2.22
N TRP A 175 1.06 -0.12 1.60
CA TRP A 175 0.36 -0.08 0.33
C TRP A 175 -0.96 0.72 0.41
N SER A 176 -1.38 1.28 -0.72
CA SER A 176 -2.65 2.01 -0.83
C SER A 176 -3.35 1.72 -2.14
N LEU A 177 -4.67 1.89 -2.14
CA LEU A 177 -5.49 1.86 -3.33
C LEU A 177 -5.39 3.18 -4.10
N TYR A 178 -5.43 3.13 -5.43
CA TYR A 178 -5.33 4.32 -6.28
C TYR A 178 -6.03 4.16 -7.63
N GLY A 179 -6.18 5.27 -8.34
CA GLY A 179 -6.55 5.26 -9.75
C GLY A 179 -8.03 4.97 -9.99
N ARG A 180 -8.30 4.02 -10.90
CA ARG A 180 -9.66 3.71 -11.36
C ARG A 180 -10.30 2.61 -10.51
N VAL A 181 -11.63 2.57 -10.52
CA VAL A 181 -12.42 1.47 -9.98
C VAL A 181 -13.31 0.94 -11.10
N ASP A 182 -13.22 -0.35 -11.39
CA ASP A 182 -14.13 -1.00 -12.33
C ASP A 182 -15.11 -1.88 -11.57
N VAL A 183 -16.41 -1.73 -11.87
CA VAL A 183 -17.47 -2.47 -11.21
C VAL A 183 -18.18 -3.36 -12.22
N LEU A 184 -18.34 -4.64 -11.89
CA LEU A 184 -19.21 -5.57 -12.59
C LEU A 184 -20.33 -5.95 -11.63
N TYR A 185 -21.56 -5.59 -11.98
CA TYR A 185 -22.72 -5.87 -11.16
C TYR A 185 -23.80 -6.58 -11.98
N GLN A 186 -24.20 -7.78 -11.54
CA GLN A 186 -25.21 -8.60 -12.20
C GLN A 186 -26.47 -8.82 -11.34
N GLY A 187 -26.53 -8.19 -10.17
CA GLY A 187 -27.65 -8.31 -9.25
C GLY A 187 -28.96 -7.77 -9.82
N ASN A 188 -30.06 -8.17 -9.17
CA ASN A 188 -31.41 -7.84 -9.61
C ASN A 188 -31.99 -6.60 -8.92
N LEU A 189 -31.29 -6.08 -7.90
CA LEU A 189 -31.71 -4.89 -7.15
C LEU A 189 -30.86 -3.69 -7.57
N PRO A 190 -31.33 -2.45 -7.41
CA PRO A 190 -30.51 -1.28 -7.73
C PRO A 190 -29.34 -1.18 -6.74
N LEU A 191 -28.08 -1.16 -7.24
CA LEU A 191 -26.89 -0.89 -6.43
C LEU A 191 -26.56 0.60 -6.54
N SER A 192 -26.49 1.28 -5.41
CA SER A 192 -26.07 2.69 -5.32
C SER A 192 -24.67 2.81 -4.74
N LEU A 193 -24.02 3.94 -5.00
CA LEU A 193 -22.86 4.41 -4.27
C LEU A 193 -23.16 5.82 -3.78
N ASN A 194 -23.30 5.96 -2.47
CA ASN A 194 -23.69 7.20 -1.80
C ASN A 194 -22.49 7.77 -1.05
N MET A 195 -22.01 8.93 -1.49
CA MET A 195 -20.85 9.61 -0.89
C MET A 195 -21.30 10.92 -0.24
N THR A 196 -20.71 11.27 0.89
CA THR A 196 -20.90 12.60 1.48
C THR A 196 -19.97 13.58 0.77
N SER A 197 -20.53 14.63 0.18
CA SER A 197 -19.75 15.73 -0.38
C SER A 197 -19.16 16.60 0.74
N GLY A 198 -18.12 17.38 0.42
CA GLY A 198 -17.52 18.33 1.37
C GLY A 198 -18.48 19.43 1.86
N GLU A 199 -19.61 19.62 1.19
CA GLU A 199 -20.67 20.57 1.58
C GLU A 199 -21.77 19.93 2.44
N GLY A 200 -21.66 18.62 2.73
CA GLY A 200 -22.62 17.85 3.52
C GLY A 200 -23.76 17.22 2.72
N ASP A 201 -23.84 17.48 1.40
CA ASP A 201 -24.82 16.86 0.52
C ASP A 201 -24.42 15.42 0.17
N THR A 202 -25.38 14.49 0.18
CA THR A 202 -25.17 13.12 -0.29
C THR A 202 -25.21 13.07 -1.82
N LEU A 203 -24.10 12.70 -2.44
CA LEU A 203 -24.01 12.39 -3.87
C LEU A 203 -24.29 10.91 -4.09
N SER A 204 -25.31 10.60 -4.88
CA SER A 204 -25.70 9.22 -5.19
C SER A 204 -25.41 8.87 -6.65
N HIS A 205 -24.66 7.80 -6.86
CA HIS A 205 -24.47 7.16 -8.16
C HIS A 205 -25.25 5.85 -8.22
N LEU A 206 -26.01 5.63 -9.29
CA LEU A 206 -26.59 4.31 -9.54
C LEU A 206 -25.64 3.48 -10.41
N ILE A 207 -25.29 2.29 -9.93
CA ILE A 207 -24.48 1.32 -10.65
C ILE A 207 -25.44 0.38 -11.40
N PRO A 208 -25.53 0.46 -12.73
CA PRO A 208 -26.47 -0.34 -13.48
C PRO A 208 -25.99 -1.78 -13.60
N LYS A 209 -26.95 -2.70 -13.73
CA LYS A 209 -26.68 -4.10 -14.07
C LYS A 209 -25.95 -4.17 -15.42
N SER A 210 -24.86 -4.93 -15.48
CA SER A 210 -24.06 -5.12 -16.70
C SER A 210 -23.42 -6.50 -16.77
N GLY A 211 -23.30 -7.02 -17.99
CA GLY A 211 -22.52 -8.24 -18.29
C GLY A 211 -21.01 -8.03 -18.33
N ALA A 212 -20.55 -6.77 -18.28
CA ALA A 212 -19.14 -6.39 -18.37
C ALA A 212 -18.77 -5.35 -17.30
N TYR A 213 -17.47 -5.24 -17.03
CA TYR A 213 -16.92 -4.20 -16.16
C TYR A 213 -17.22 -2.81 -16.69
N GLN A 214 -17.70 -1.95 -15.79
CA GLN A 214 -17.96 -0.55 -16.03
C GLN A 214 -17.01 0.30 -15.20
N LEU A 215 -16.43 1.32 -15.83
CA LEU A 215 -15.60 2.29 -15.14
C LEU A 215 -16.50 3.20 -14.28
N LEU A 216 -16.23 3.25 -12.98
CA LEU A 216 -16.89 4.17 -12.08
C LEU A 216 -16.45 5.62 -12.40
N PRO A 217 -17.36 6.62 -12.43
CA PRO A 217 -16.98 8.00 -12.70
C PRO A 217 -15.93 8.51 -11.70
N THR A 218 -15.00 9.34 -12.18
CA THR A 218 -13.77 9.70 -11.46
C THR A 218 -14.01 10.22 -10.04
N HIS A 219 -14.99 11.10 -9.83
CA HIS A 219 -15.25 11.66 -8.50
C HIS A 219 -15.74 10.59 -7.51
N TYR A 220 -16.62 9.68 -7.94
CA TYR A 220 -17.06 8.54 -7.14
C TYR A 220 -15.93 7.55 -6.88
N ALA A 221 -15.08 7.29 -7.87
CA ALA A 221 -13.90 6.44 -7.69
C ALA A 221 -12.93 7.03 -6.66
N ILE A 222 -12.61 8.33 -6.76
CA ILE A 222 -11.72 8.99 -5.79
C ILE A 222 -12.30 8.91 -4.38
N SER A 223 -13.57 9.29 -4.19
CA SER A 223 -14.21 9.23 -2.87
C SER A 223 -14.23 7.82 -2.29
N LEU A 224 -14.62 6.82 -3.10
CA LEU A 224 -14.59 5.43 -2.67
C LEU A 224 -13.18 4.99 -2.27
N LEU A 225 -12.17 5.28 -3.08
CA LEU A 225 -10.78 4.90 -2.78
C LEU A 225 -10.24 5.60 -1.53
N THR A 226 -10.59 6.87 -1.30
CA THR A 226 -10.23 7.58 -0.06
C THR A 226 -10.82 6.88 1.16
N GLU A 227 -12.13 6.61 1.16
CA GLU A 227 -12.82 5.94 2.26
C GLU A 227 -12.26 4.53 2.51
N LEU A 228 -11.97 3.77 1.45
CA LEU A 228 -11.36 2.45 1.58
C LEU A 228 -9.91 2.52 2.11
N ASN A 229 -9.15 3.53 1.72
CA ASN A 229 -7.78 3.74 2.22
C ASN A 229 -7.76 4.12 3.71
N GLU A 230 -8.75 4.90 4.17
CA GLU A 230 -8.91 5.22 5.60
C GLU A 230 -9.34 3.99 6.42
N ASN A 231 -9.92 2.99 5.77
CA ASN A 231 -10.47 1.78 6.38
C ASN A 231 -9.82 0.48 5.86
N LEU A 232 -8.54 0.49 5.47
CA LEU A 232 -7.84 -0.69 4.90
C LEU A 232 -7.91 -1.94 5.80
N ASN A 233 -8.03 -1.76 7.12
CA ASN A 233 -8.19 -2.86 8.07
C ASN A 233 -9.45 -3.71 7.80
N ALA A 234 -10.50 -3.11 7.25
CA ALA A 234 -11.71 -3.85 6.82
C ALA A 234 -11.45 -4.72 5.58
N LEU A 235 -10.38 -4.43 4.83
CA LEU A 235 -9.99 -5.12 3.60
C LEU A 235 -8.82 -6.09 3.82
N PHE A 236 -8.76 -6.75 4.98
CA PHE A 236 -7.67 -7.67 5.33
C PHE A 236 -7.43 -8.79 4.29
N MET A 237 -8.47 -9.19 3.54
CA MET A 237 -8.34 -10.16 2.46
C MET A 237 -7.48 -9.63 1.31
N LEU A 238 -7.55 -8.33 1.01
CA LEU A 238 -6.67 -7.69 0.03
C LEU A 238 -5.24 -7.60 0.54
N ASP A 239 -5.04 -7.21 1.80
CA ASP A 239 -3.70 -7.11 2.39
C ASP A 239 -2.95 -8.45 2.27
N ASN A 240 -3.60 -9.54 2.67
CA ASN A 240 -3.07 -10.89 2.53
C ASN A 240 -2.77 -11.23 1.06
N ALA A 241 -3.72 -11.00 0.16
CA ALA A 241 -3.53 -11.33 -1.25
C ALA A 241 -2.41 -10.53 -1.91
N ILE A 242 -2.25 -9.25 -1.57
CA ILE A 242 -1.18 -8.39 -2.08
C ILE A 242 0.16 -8.87 -1.56
N LYS A 243 0.30 -9.05 -0.24
CA LYS A 243 1.56 -9.50 0.39
C LYS A 243 2.01 -10.86 -0.16
N THR A 244 1.10 -11.83 -0.33
CA THR A 244 1.42 -13.15 -0.91
C THR A 244 1.85 -13.09 -2.39
N ASN A 245 1.39 -12.11 -3.16
CA ASN A 245 1.76 -12.00 -4.57
C ASN A 245 3.04 -11.17 -4.80
N VAL A 246 3.47 -10.39 -3.81
CA VAL A 246 4.67 -9.56 -3.87
C VAL A 246 5.89 -10.25 -3.27
N LEU A 247 5.70 -10.92 -2.12
CA LEU A 247 6.74 -11.61 -1.34
C LEU A 247 6.89 -13.07 -1.78
#